data_AF-A0A645G6I5-F1
#
_entry.id   AF-A0A645G6I5-F1
#
_cell.length_a   1.000
_cell.length_b   1.000
_cell.length_c   1.000
_cell.angle_alpha   90.00
_cell.angle_beta   90.00
_cell.angle_gamma   90.00
#
_symmetry.space_group_name_H-M   'P 1'
#
loop_
_entity.id
_entity.type
_entity.pdbx_description
1 polymer ?
#
loop_
_entity_poly.entity_id
_entity_poly.type
_entity_poly.pdbx_seq_one_letter_code
_entity_poly.pdbx_strand_id
1 'polypeptide(L)'
;MDYGFQDYFASHHPRIIPEPFTPEPVETYSKADMDEYVDAFKAIAEEARTNPELVKSAPHKAALATQIDEDGITDIAKFATTWRAYKKFVEK
;
A
#
# COMPACT_ATOMS: atom_id res chain seq x y z
N MET A 1 5.22 -2.40 1.64
CA MET A 1 5.77 -2.91 0.35
C MET A 1 7.28 -2.79 0.28
N ASP A 2 7.86 -1.58 0.37
CA ASP A 2 9.32 -1.40 0.22
C ASP A 2 10.17 -1.98 1.37
N TYR A 3 9.56 -2.14 2.53
CA TYR A 3 10.13 -2.75 3.73
C TYR A 3 9.76 -4.22 3.90
N GLY A 4 9.22 -4.89 2.88
CA GLY A 4 8.83 -6.30 2.95
C GLY A 4 7.51 -6.60 3.66
N PHE A 5 6.91 -5.62 4.34
CA PHE A 5 5.58 -5.74 4.93
C PHE A 5 4.48 -5.42 3.92
N GLN A 6 3.31 -6.06 4.08
CA GLN A 6 2.07 -5.63 3.43
C GLN A 6 1.63 -4.25 3.97
N ASP A 7 0.64 -3.63 3.34
CA ASP A 7 0.02 -2.40 3.83
C ASP A 7 -0.57 -2.55 5.24
N TYR A 8 -0.78 -1.43 5.93
CA TYR A 8 -1.41 -1.41 7.23
C TYR A 8 -2.93 -1.33 7.15
N PHE A 9 -3.61 -1.78 8.20
CA PHE A 9 -5.05 -1.65 8.31
C PHE A 9 -5.43 -0.33 8.97
N ALA A 10 -6.36 0.38 8.31
CA ALA A 10 -7.09 1.47 8.89
C ALA A 10 -8.32 0.94 9.64
N SER A 11 -8.77 1.66 10.68
CA SER A 11 -10.03 1.36 11.37
C SER A 11 -11.20 1.26 10.38
N HIS A 12 -12.13 0.35 10.69
CA HIS A 12 -13.39 0.21 9.96
C HIS A 12 -14.21 1.50 10.00
N HIS A 13 -15.05 1.67 8.98
CA HIS A 13 -16.01 2.77 8.93
C HIS A 13 -17.06 2.64 10.05
N PRO A 14 -17.46 3.74 10.71
CA PRO A 14 -17.02 5.12 10.49
C PRO A 14 -15.66 5.44 11.14
N ARG A 15 -14.81 6.17 10.40
CA ARG A 15 -13.51 6.64 10.89
C ARG A 15 -13.69 7.91 11.72
N ILE A 16 -13.71 7.77 13.04
CA ILE A 16 -13.83 8.91 13.97
C ILE A 16 -12.48 9.60 14.20
N ILE A 17 -11.39 8.81 14.19
CA ILE A 17 -10.02 9.31 14.28
C ILE A 17 -9.49 9.53 12.85
N PRO A 18 -8.88 10.69 12.54
CA PRO A 18 -8.25 10.92 11.24
C PRO A 18 -7.06 9.96 11.08
N GLU A 19 -6.92 9.40 9.87
CA GLU A 19 -5.81 8.51 9.48
C GLU A 19 -5.54 7.37 10.51
N PRO A 20 -6.56 6.58 10.86
CA PRO A 20 -6.41 5.59 11.92
C PRO A 20 -5.43 4.50 11.50
N PHE A 21 -4.52 4.15 12.40
CA PHE A 21 -3.60 3.03 12.24
C PHE A 21 -3.92 1.97 13.29
N THR A 22 -4.39 0.81 12.85
CA THR A 22 -4.84 -0.29 13.71
C THR A 22 -4.02 -1.55 13.45
N PRO A 23 -2.77 -1.63 13.94
CA PRO A 23 -1.97 -2.85 13.84
C PRO A 23 -2.56 -3.95 14.74
N GLU A 24 -2.73 -5.14 14.18
CA GLU A 24 -3.25 -6.32 14.87
C GLU A 24 -2.29 -7.51 14.67
N PRO A 25 -1.29 -7.69 15.55
CA PRO A 25 -0.52 -8.92 15.55
C PRO A 25 -1.38 -10.05 16.11
N VAL A 26 -1.52 -11.14 15.36
CA VAL A 26 -2.09 -12.39 15.86
C VAL A 26 -1.07 -13.17 16.71
N GLU A 27 -1.53 -14.20 17.41
CA GLU A 27 -0.77 -14.97 18.38
C GLU A 27 0.46 -15.70 17.81
N THR A 28 0.52 -15.89 16.49
CA THR A 28 1.60 -16.63 15.81
C THR A 28 2.86 -15.78 15.62
N TYR A 29 2.77 -14.45 15.69
CA TYR A 29 3.94 -13.57 15.49
C TYR A 29 4.84 -13.58 16.72
N SER A 30 6.15 -13.70 16.49
CA SER A 30 7.15 -13.59 17.53
C SER A 30 7.42 -12.14 17.89
N LYS A 31 8.06 -11.92 19.05
CA LYS A 31 8.55 -10.58 19.42
C LYS A 31 9.51 -10.01 18.36
N ALA A 32 10.35 -10.86 17.76
CA ALA A 32 11.31 -10.41 16.76
C ALA A 32 10.60 -9.87 15.51
N ASP A 33 9.53 -10.54 15.05
CA ASP A 33 8.71 -10.07 13.92
C ASP A 33 8.07 -8.71 14.24
N MET A 34 7.60 -8.54 15.49
CA MET A 34 7.02 -7.26 15.95
C MET A 34 8.06 -6.16 16.04
N ASP A 35 9.28 -6.46 16.51
CA ASP A 35 10.38 -5.49 16.58
C ASP A 35 10.78 -5.03 15.17
N GLU A 36 10.86 -5.96 14.20
CA GLU A 36 11.14 -5.64 12.79
C GLU A 36 10.05 -4.74 12.18
N TYR A 37 8.77 -5.05 12.45
CA TYR A 37 7.65 -4.23 12.02
C TYR A 37 7.74 -2.79 12.60
N VAL A 38 8.04 -2.68 13.89
CA VAL A 38 8.22 -1.38 14.55
C VAL A 38 9.38 -0.59 13.93
N ASP A 39 10.49 -1.24 13.63
CA ASP A 39 11.65 -0.58 13.03
C ASP A 39 11.38 -0.09 11.60
N ALA A 40 10.59 -0.83 10.81
CA ALA A 40 10.11 -0.34 9.52
C ALA A 40 9.29 0.95 9.65
N PHE A 41 8.35 1.02 10.61
CA PHE A 41 7.56 2.24 10.83
C PHE A 41 8.39 3.41 11.37
N LYS A 42 9.41 3.15 12.20
CA LYS A 42 10.36 4.21 12.61
C LYS A 42 11.10 4.78 11.41
N ALA A 43 11.56 3.92 10.50
CA ALA A 43 12.25 4.34 9.29
C ALA A 43 11.31 5.15 8.38
N ILE A 44 10.09 4.67 8.11
CA ILE A 44 9.07 5.39 7.34
C ILE A 44 8.76 6.75 7.97
N ALA A 45 8.64 6.82 9.30
CA ALA A 45 8.36 8.07 10.00
C ALA A 45 9.52 9.06 9.90
N GLU A 46 10.77 8.59 9.88
CA GLU A 46 11.94 9.43 9.65
C GLU A 46 12.01 9.91 8.20
N GLU A 47 11.78 9.02 7.23
CA GLU A 47 11.70 9.35 5.80
C GLU A 47 10.61 10.38 5.54
N ALA A 48 9.43 10.24 6.15
CA ALA A 48 8.34 11.19 6.01
C ALA A 48 8.69 12.60 6.52
N ARG A 49 9.59 12.71 7.52
CA ARG A 49 10.04 14.00 8.07
C ARG A 49 11.19 14.60 7.28
N THR A 50 12.11 13.77 6.79
CA THR A 50 13.38 14.21 6.18
C THR A 50 13.33 14.25 4.66
N ASN A 51 12.59 13.34 4.03
CA ASN A 51 12.39 13.24 2.59
C ASN A 51 10.97 12.74 2.25
N PRO A 52 9.93 13.59 2.43
CA PRO A 52 8.54 13.19 2.26
C PRO A 52 8.22 12.59 0.89
N GLU A 53 8.92 13.02 -0.16
CA GLU A 53 8.69 12.55 -1.52
C GLU A 53 9.07 11.08 -1.71
N LEU A 54 10.02 10.55 -0.92
CA LEU A 54 10.33 9.12 -0.93
C LEU A 54 9.11 8.29 -0.52
N VAL A 55 8.40 8.71 0.52
CA VAL A 55 7.21 8.02 1.04
C VAL A 55 6.03 8.18 0.08
N LYS A 56 5.79 9.38 -0.45
CA LYS A 56 4.66 9.65 -1.35
C LYS A 56 4.77 8.95 -2.71
N SER A 57 6.00 8.78 -3.21
CA SER A 57 6.26 8.11 -4.49
C SER A 57 6.42 6.59 -4.37
N ALA A 58 6.34 6.03 -3.15
CA ALA A 58 6.36 4.59 -2.95
C ALA A 58 5.20 3.90 -3.71
N PRO A 59 5.39 2.65 -4.18
CA PRO A 59 6.51 1.75 -3.87
C PRO A 59 7.68 1.81 -4.88
N HIS A 60 8.91 1.61 -4.38
CA HIS A 60 10.17 1.59 -5.16
C HIS A 60 10.80 0.20 -5.30
N LYS A 61 10.53 -0.72 -4.38
CA LYS A 61 11.16 -2.05 -4.31
C LYS A 61 10.16 -3.19 -4.51
N ALA A 62 8.90 -2.86 -4.81
CA ALA A 62 7.87 -3.84 -5.14
C ALA A 62 8.06 -4.43 -6.54
N ALA A 63 7.45 -5.59 -6.80
CA ALA A 63 7.44 -6.21 -8.13
C ALA A 63 6.86 -5.29 -9.22
N LEU A 64 5.88 -4.46 -8.84
CA LEU A 64 5.42 -3.32 -9.61
C LEU A 64 5.89 -2.05 -8.89
N ALA A 65 6.91 -1.37 -9.43
CA ALA A 65 7.51 -0.17 -8.84
C ALA A 65 6.71 1.11 -9.15
N THR A 66 5.38 0.99 -9.23
CA THR A 66 4.46 2.10 -9.52
C THR A 66 3.17 1.92 -8.73
N GLN A 67 2.55 3.03 -8.36
CA GLN A 67 1.18 3.01 -7.83
C GLN A 67 0.22 2.50 -8.89
N ILE A 68 -0.82 1.79 -8.44
CA ILE A 68 -1.88 1.31 -9.32
C ILE A 68 -2.75 2.51 -9.69
N ASP A 69 -3.08 2.63 -10.98
CA ASP A 69 -4.06 3.61 -11.47
C ASP A 69 -5.45 3.23 -10.94
N GLU A 70 -5.98 4.03 -10.00
CA GLU A 70 -7.25 3.79 -9.32
C GLU A 70 -8.44 3.83 -10.30
N ASP A 71 -8.35 4.62 -11.37
CA ASP A 71 -9.41 4.67 -12.37
C ASP A 71 -9.54 3.31 -13.10
N GLY A 72 -8.43 2.60 -13.30
CA GLY A 72 -8.42 1.29 -13.94
C GLY A 72 -9.20 0.21 -13.16
N ILE A 73 -9.46 0.45 -11.87
CA ILE A 73 -10.16 -0.47 -10.97
C ILE A 73 -11.51 0.05 -10.47
N THR A 74 -11.82 1.34 -10.64
CA THR A 74 -13.09 1.95 -10.21
C THR A 74 -13.98 2.40 -11.37
N ASP A 75 -13.42 2.80 -12.51
CA ASP A 75 -14.19 3.21 -13.69
C ASP A 75 -14.59 1.98 -14.51
N ILE A 76 -15.88 1.64 -14.47
CA ILE A 76 -16.48 0.53 -15.23
C ILE A 76 -16.18 0.64 -16.73
N ALA A 77 -16.04 1.86 -17.28
CA ALA A 77 -15.71 2.04 -18.70
C ALA A 77 -14.28 1.61 -19.06
N LYS A 78 -13.37 1.59 -18.07
CA LYS A 78 -11.97 1.14 -18.20
C LYS A 78 -11.78 -0.33 -17.83
N PHE A 79 -12.83 -1.02 -17.37
CA PHE A 79 -12.71 -2.41 -16.93
C PHE A 79 -12.35 -3.36 -18.07
N ALA A 80 -11.20 -4.00 -17.92
CA ALA A 80 -10.69 -5.01 -18.84
C ALA A 80 -10.61 -6.39 -18.17
N THR A 81 -11.78 -6.99 -17.89
CA THR A 81 -11.88 -8.29 -17.18
C THR A 81 -11.40 -9.50 -17.98
N THR A 82 -11.02 -9.30 -19.25
CA THR A 82 -10.42 -10.33 -20.10
C THR A 82 -9.26 -9.74 -20.90
N TRP A 83 -8.27 -10.55 -21.26
CA TRP A 83 -7.17 -10.13 -22.14
C TRP A 83 -7.67 -9.53 -23.46
N ARG A 84 -8.73 -10.10 -24.03
CA ARG A 84 -9.35 -9.58 -25.25
C ARG A 84 -10.00 -8.20 -25.05
N ALA A 85 -10.59 -7.93 -23.89
CA ALA A 85 -11.13 -6.62 -23.56
C ALA A 85 -10.00 -5.60 -23.36
N TYR A 86 -8.92 -5.99 -22.66
CA TYR A 86 -7.73 -5.16 -22.48
C TYR A 86 -7.14 -4.70 -23.82
N LYS A 87 -6.90 -5.64 -24.74
CA LYS A 87 -6.35 -5.31 -26.07
C LYS A 87 -7.15 -4.25 -26.83
N LYS A 88 -8.49 -4.24 -26.72
CA LYS A 88 -9.34 -3.23 -27.37
C LYS A 88 -9.15 -1.80 -26.80
N PHE A 89 -8.64 -1.69 -25.58
CA PHE A 89 -8.38 -0.42 -24.89
C PHE A 89 -6.98 0.12 -25.19
N VAL A 90 -5.94 -0.73 -25.12
CA VAL A 90 -4.54 -0.33 -25.36
C VAL A 90 -4.14 -0.24 -26.83
N GLU A 91 -4.87 -0.88 -27.75
CA GLU A 91 -4.61 -0.78 -29.20
C GLU A 91 -5.30 0.45 -29.85
N LYS A 92 -5.98 1.29 -29.07
CA LYS A 92 -6.54 2.59 -29.49
C LYS A 92 -5.58 3.73 -29.17
#